data_AF-A0A935GCZ0-F1
#
_entry.id   AF-A0A935GCZ0-F1
#
_cell.length_a   1.000
_cell.length_b   1.000
_cell.length_c   1.000
_cell.angle_alpha   90.00
_cell.angle_beta   90.00
_cell.angle_gamma   90.00
#
_symmetry.space_group_name_H-M   'P 1'
#
loop_
_entity.id
_entity.type
_entity.pdbx_description
1 polymer ?
#
loop_
_entity_poly.entity_id
_entity_poly.type
_entity_poly.pdbx_seq_one_letter_code
_entity_poly.pdbx_strand_id
1 'polypeptide(L)' 'MLIPLKGIIKELNEDSYFVYTVDKFNKINKKNITILEYIGQYVAVEGLNIDDKVVISSKKNLKEGLSVNIIEIIKN' A
#
# COMPACT_ATOMS: atom_id res chain seq x y z
N MET A 1 -11.10 5.64 -1.91
CA MET A 1 -10.41 4.75 -2.89
C MET A 1 -10.64 3.30 -2.50
N LEU A 2 -10.76 2.37 -3.45
CA LEU A 2 -10.91 0.94 -3.15
C LEU A 2 -9.57 0.22 -3.39
N ILE A 3 -9.02 -0.44 -2.37
CA ILE A 3 -7.73 -1.16 -2.47
C ILE A 3 -7.85 -2.61 -2.00
N PRO A 4 -6.98 -3.54 -2.45
CA PRO A 4 -6.98 -4.90 -1.92
C PRO A 4 -6.67 -4.91 -0.42
N LEU A 5 -7.44 -5.66 0.37
CA LEU A 5 -7.24 -5.82 1.82
C LEU A 5 -5.79 -6.24 2.14
N LYS A 6 -5.21 -7.07 1.28
CA LYS A 6 -3.82 -7.55 1.41
C LYS A 6 -2.79 -6.41 1.42
N GLY A 7 -3.11 -5.21 0.93
CA GLY A 7 -2.20 -4.05 0.94
C GLY A 7 -2.10 -3.35 2.31
N ILE A 8 -3.08 -3.56 3.18
CA ILE A 8 -3.20 -2.84 4.46
C ILE A 8 -2.31 -3.47 5.52
N ILE A 9 -1.70 -2.62 6.34
CA ILE A 9 -0.90 -2.98 7.51
C ILE A 9 -1.46 -2.19 8.71
N LYS A 10 -1.67 -2.89 9.84
CA LYS A 10 -1.98 -2.25 11.12
C LYS A 10 -0.68 -1.96 11.87
N GLU A 11 -0.55 -0.76 12.43
CA GLU A 11 0.56 -0.46 13.34
C GLU A 11 0.51 -1.32 14.59
N LEU A 12 1.67 -1.74 15.10
CA LEU A 12 1.71 -2.66 16.26
C LEU A 12 1.23 -1.99 17.55
N ASN A 13 1.45 -0.69 17.69
CA ASN A 13 1.23 0.06 18.94
C ASN A 13 0.21 1.19 18.81
N GLU A 14 -0.42 1.33 17.64
CA GLU A 14 -1.38 2.39 17.36
C GLU A 14 -2.63 1.78 16.72
N ASP A 15 -3.79 2.38 16.96
CA ASP A 15 -5.00 2.03 16.20
C ASP A 15 -5.03 2.77 14.86
N SER A 16 -3.92 2.69 14.14
CA SER A 16 -3.69 3.35 12.85
C SER A 16 -3.34 2.30 11.79
N TYR A 17 -3.75 2.60 10.56
CA TYR A 17 -3.52 1.75 9.40
C TYR A 17 -2.67 2.49 8.38
N PHE A 18 -1.82 1.76 7.69
CA PHE A 18 -1.02 2.31 6.60
C PHE A 18 -0.87 1.30 5.47
N VAL A 19 -0.42 1.82 4.33
CA VAL A 19 0.02 1.02 3.18
C VAL A 19 1.43 1.45 2.78
N TYR A 20 2.16 0.53 2.15
CA TYR A 20 3.33 0.91 1.38
C TYR A 20 2.92 1.25 -0.05
N THR A 21 3.46 2.35 -0.55
CA THR A 21 3.35 2.79 -1.94
C THR A 21 4.73 2.89 -2.56
N VAL A 22 4.80 2.87 -3.90
CA VAL A 22 6.03 3.14 -4.64
C VAL A 22 5.86 4.47 -5.37
N ASP A 23 6.78 5.41 -5.14
CA ASP A 23 6.74 6.70 -5.84
C ASP A 23 7.37 6.67 -7.23
N LYS A 24 7.33 7.83 -7.90
CA LYS A 24 7.92 8.03 -9.23
C LYS A 24 9.44 7.86 -9.30
N PHE A 25 10.12 7.82 -8.15
CA PHE A 25 11.57 7.58 -8.05
C PHE A 25 11.88 6.13 -7.65
N ASN A 26 10.88 5.24 -7.72
CA ASN A 26 10.95 3.85 -7.31
C ASN A 26 11.39 3.69 -5.85
N LYS A 27 10.94 4.58 -4.97
CA LYS A 27 11.15 4.46 -3.51
C LYS A 27 9.88 4.06 -2.81
N ILE A 28 10.04 3.24 -1.77
CA ILE A 28 8.96 2.87 -0.86
C ILE A 28 8.57 4.08 -0.01
N ASN A 29 7.29 4.42 -0.01
CA ASN A 29 6.71 5.43 0.87
C ASN A 29 5.64 4.80 1.76
N LYS A 30 5.60 5.22 3.02
CA LYS A 30 4.56 4.86 3.96
C LYS A 30 3.44 5.90 3.87
N LYS A 31 2.21 5.46 3.58
CA LYS A 31 1.03 6.34 3.60
C LYS A 31 0.04 5.85 4.63
N ASN A 32 -0.27 6.69 5.60
CA ASN A 32 -1.34 6.44 6.55
C ASN A 32 -2.68 6.50 5.81
N ILE A 33 -3.59 5.60 6.18
CA ILE A 33 -4.92 5.49 5.60
C ILE A 33 -5.98 5.42 6.69
N THR A 34 -7.17 5.89 6.38
CA THR A 34 -8.37 5.67 7.20
C THR A 34 -9.23 4.63 6.50
N ILE A 35 -9.61 3.58 7.24
CA ILE A 35 -10.53 2.56 6.73
C ILE A 35 -11.96 3.08 6.86
N LEU A 36 -12.69 3.12 5.75
CA LEU A 36 -14.10 3.51 5.72
C LEU A 36 -15.01 2.28 5.77
N GLU A 37 -14.73 1.26 4.96
CA GLU A 37 -15.57 0.07 4.82
C GLU A 37 -14.80 -1.13 4.29
N TYR A 38 -15.15 -2.34 4.75
CA TYR A 38 -14.64 -3.60 4.22
C TYR A 38 -15.62 -4.21 3.20
N ILE A 39 -15.13 -4.51 1.99
CA ILE A 39 -15.94 -4.99 0.87
C ILE A 39 -15.29 -6.26 0.30
N GLY A 40 -15.57 -7.39 0.94
CA GLY A 40 -15.00 -8.69 0.57
C GLY A 40 -13.47 -8.70 0.67
N GLN A 41 -12.79 -8.89 -0.48
CA GLN A 41 -11.32 -8.87 -0.56
C GLN A 41 -10.71 -7.46 -0.75
N TYR A 42 -11.56 -6.43 -0.75
CA TYR A 42 -11.18 -5.03 -0.92
C TYR A 42 -11.61 -4.20 0.30
N VAL A 43 -11.04 -3.00 0.42
CA VAL A 43 -11.32 -2.05 1.50
C VAL A 43 -11.41 -0.65 0.92
N ALA A 44 -12.47 0.06 1.26
CA ALA A 44 -12.62 1.48 0.95
C ALA A 44 -11.82 2.29 1.96
N VAL A 45 -10.92 3.16 1.47
CA VAL A 45 -9.99 3.94 2.28
C VAL A 45 -9.89 5.40 1.84
N GLU A 46 -9.51 6.26 2.78
CA GLU A 46 -9.01 7.63 2.52
C GLU A 46 -7.49 7.71 2.73
N GLY A 47 -6.86 8.76 2.19
CA GLY A 47 -5.41 8.99 2.32
C GLY A 47 -4.56 8.55 1.13
N LEU A 48 -5.19 8.12 0.03
CA LEU A 48 -4.52 7.71 -1.21
C LEU A 48 -5.02 8.50 -2.43
N ASN A 49 -4.12 8.67 -3.39
CA ASN A 49 -4.40 9.28 -4.70
C ASN A 49 -4.58 8.19 -5.77
N ILE A 50 -5.26 8.53 -6.87
CA ILE A 50 -5.61 7.56 -7.92
C ILE A 50 -4.40 6.87 -8.56
N ASP A 51 -3.26 7.56 -8.63
CA ASP A 51 -2.02 7.06 -9.24
C ASP A 51 -1.07 6.35 -8.25
N ASP A 52 -1.47 6.20 -6.98
CA ASP A 52 -0.64 5.54 -5.98
C ASP A 52 -0.53 4.03 -6.26
N LYS A 53 0.70 3.55 -6.47
CA LYS A 53 1.01 2.12 -6.64
C LYS A 53 1.15 1.45 -5.28
N VAL A 54 0.10 0.78 -4.82
CA VAL A 54 0.06 0.08 -3.51
C VAL A 54 0.77 -1.28 -3.57
N VAL A 55 1.59 -1.57 -2.55
CA VAL A 55 2.29 -2.86 -2.41
C VAL A 55 1.40 -3.90 -1.74
N ILE A 56 0.98 -4.92 -2.49
CA ILE A 56 0.00 -5.93 -2.02
C ILE A 56 0.63 -7.23 -1.49
N SER A 57 1.92 -7.49 -1.72
CA SER A 57 2.60 -8.74 -1.34
C SER A 57 4.04 -8.49 -0.90
N SER A 58 4.67 -9.50 -0.30
CA SER A 58 6.11 -9.50 0.06
C SER A 58 6.58 -8.27 0.84
N LYS A 59 5.75 -7.80 1.78
CA LYS A 59 6.00 -6.59 2.59
C LYS A 59 7.09 -6.75 3.67
N LYS A 60 7.72 -7.92 3.76
CA LYS A 60 8.72 -8.21 4.77
C LYS A 60 9.95 -7.34 4.52
N ASN A 61 10.44 -6.67 5.58
CA ASN A 61 11.63 -5.81 5.55
C ASN A 61 11.51 -4.55 4.66
N LEU A 62 10.32 -4.17 4.22
CA LEU A 62 10.13 -2.87 3.57
C LEU A 62 10.31 -1.76 4.60
N LYS A 63 10.99 -0.69 4.18
CA LYS A 63 11.20 0.52 4.96
C LYS A 63 10.97 1.72 4.05
N GLU A 64 10.46 2.80 4.62
CA GLU A 64 10.34 4.06 3.90
C GLU A 64 11.71 4.53 3.38
N GLY A 65 11.72 5.08 2.16
CA GLY A 65 12.92 5.49 1.45
C GLY A 65 13.72 4.35 0.79
N LEU A 66 13.36 3.08 1.00
CA LEU A 66 14.01 1.94 0.36
C LEU A 66 13.81 2.02 -1.16
N SER A 67 14.91 2.03 -1.91
CA SER A 67 14.88 1.91 -3.38
C SER A 67 14.49 0.50 -3.80
N VAL A 68 13.55 0.39 -4.73
CA VAL A 68 13.11 -0.88 -5.31
C VAL A 68 13.25 -0.84 -6.82
N ASN A 69 13.30 -2.02 -7.45
CA ASN A 69 13.19 -2.13 -8.90
C ASN A 69 11.79 -2.63 -9.25
N ILE A 70 11.10 -1.94 -10.16
CA ILE A 70 9.79 -2.36 -10.65
C ILE A 70 10.00 -3.24 -11.88
N ILE A 71 9.60 -4.50 -11.77
CA ILE A 71 9.57 -5.43 -12.91
C ILE A 71 8.12 -5.54 -13.36
N GLU A 72 7.81 -4.96 -14.52
CA GLU A 72 6.49 -5.09 -15.13
C GLU A 72 6.37 -6.44 -15.83
N ILE A 73 5.56 -7.33 -15.26
CA ILE A 73 5.24 -8.61 -15.90
C ILE A 73 3.97 -8.40 -16.72
N ILE A 74 4.14 -8.24 -18.04
CA ILE A 74 3.03 -8.24 -18.99
C ILE A 74 2.49 -9.67 -19.02
N LYS A 75 1.29 -9.88 -18.49
CA LYS A 75 0.57 -11.15 -18.67
C LYS A 75 -0.09 -11.12 -20.04
N ASN A 76 0.40 -11.96 -20.94
CA ASN A 76 -0.27 -12.32 -22.20
C ASN A 76 -1.51 -13.16 -21.91
#